data_AF-A0A7S0B3F2-F1
#
_entry.id   AF-A0A7S0B3F2-F1
#
_cell.length_a   1.000
_cell.length_b   1.000
_cell.length_c   1.000
_cell.angle_alpha   90.00
_cell.angle_beta   90.00
_cell.angle_gamma   90.00
#
_symmetry.space_group_name_H-M   'P 1'
#
loop_
_entity.id
_entity.type
_entity.pdbx_description
1 polymer ?
#
loop_
_entity_poly.entity_id
_entity_poly.type
_entity_poly.pdbx_seq_one_letter_code
_entity_poly.pdbx_strand_id
1 'polypeptide(L)'
;VNFGPHFVYPPPKTLPGGWKALPVSDLCPPPPEPKDAAALAVQERNFPKKTEDSVIKAFQEAVEVEAKIRSKCYKAHYSKHAEEIRSDRLQRGLNTADLPADESAKDGEEDVPLPMEDAKMVNVG
;
A
#
# COMPACT_ATOMS: atom_id res chain seq x y z
N VAL A 1 -9.94 -6.91 -15.34
CA VAL A 1 -9.84 -5.49 -14.91
C VAL A 1 -8.41 -5.27 -14.42
N ASN A 2 -7.72 -4.21 -14.83
CA ASN A 2 -6.35 -3.93 -14.39
C ASN A 2 -6.38 -2.96 -13.19
N PHE A 3 -6.29 -3.50 -11.98
CA PHE A 3 -6.28 -2.69 -10.75
C PHE A 3 -4.88 -2.20 -10.37
N GLY A 4 -3.84 -2.70 -11.02
CA GLY A 4 -2.45 -2.37 -10.71
C GLY A 4 -1.81 -1.40 -11.71
N PRO A 5 -0.60 -0.92 -11.38
CA PRO A 5 0.15 0.12 -12.11
C PRO A 5 0.59 -0.30 -13.51
N HIS A 6 0.70 -1.59 -13.77
CA HIS A 6 1.25 -2.12 -15.02
C HIS A 6 0.19 -2.87 -15.81
N PHE A 7 0.14 -2.65 -17.12
CA PHE A 7 -0.75 -3.36 -18.02
C PHE A 7 -0.11 -4.65 -18.54
N VAL A 8 -0.90 -5.72 -18.69
CA VAL A 8 -0.45 -6.93 -19.42
C VAL A 8 -0.10 -6.56 -20.86
N TYR A 9 -1.00 -5.84 -21.53
CA TYR A 9 -0.77 -5.27 -22.86
C TYR A 9 -0.38 -3.80 -22.72
N PRO A 10 0.87 -3.41 -23.02
CA PRO A 10 1.27 -2.02 -22.96
C PRO A 10 0.36 -1.17 -23.86
N PRO A 11 -0.20 -0.05 -23.35
CA PRO A 11 -1.02 0.82 -24.18
C PRO A 11 -0.18 1.45 -25.29
N PRO A 12 -0.80 1.80 -26.43
CA PRO A 12 -0.12 2.56 -27.47
C PRO A 12 0.37 3.90 -26.93
N LYS A 13 1.49 4.42 -27.46
CA LYS A 13 2.11 5.67 -27.00
C LYS A 13 1.17 6.87 -27.08
N THR A 14 0.24 6.86 -28.02
CA THR A 14 -0.76 7.90 -28.23
C THR A 14 -2.12 7.25 -28.47
N LEU A 15 -3.11 7.69 -27.71
CA LEU A 15 -4.52 7.38 -27.99
C LEU A 15 -5.13 8.51 -28.85
N PRO A 16 -6.20 8.23 -29.61
CA PRO A 16 -6.95 9.26 -30.32
C PRO A 16 -7.35 10.41 -29.39
N GLY A 17 -7.24 11.64 -29.87
CA GLY A 17 -7.64 12.84 -29.13
C GLY A 17 -6.69 13.27 -28.01
N GLY A 18 -5.45 12.73 -27.94
CA GLY A 18 -4.46 13.13 -26.94
C GLY A 18 -4.68 12.52 -25.55
N TRP A 19 -5.52 11.48 -25.46
CA TRP A 19 -5.78 10.78 -24.22
C TRP A 19 -4.56 9.98 -23.78
N LYS A 20 -4.40 9.83 -22.46
CA LYS A 20 -3.37 8.97 -21.86
C LYS A 20 -4.06 7.76 -21.26
N ALA A 21 -3.52 6.57 -21.54
CA ALA A 21 -3.93 5.36 -20.84
C ALA A 21 -3.32 5.39 -19.43
N LEU A 22 -4.18 5.52 -18.41
CA LEU A 22 -3.78 5.50 -17.01
C LEU A 22 -4.32 4.23 -16.35
N PRO A 23 -3.52 3.52 -15.52
CA PRO A 23 -4.02 2.40 -14.74
C PRO A 23 -5.03 2.85 -13.70
N VAL A 24 -5.88 1.94 -13.21
CA VAL A 24 -6.85 2.27 -12.15
C VAL A 24 -6.14 2.71 -10.87
N SER A 25 -4.92 2.22 -10.62
CA SER A 25 -4.10 2.65 -9.49
C SER A 25 -3.78 4.14 -9.50
N ASP A 26 -3.85 4.85 -10.64
CA ASP A 26 -3.64 6.30 -10.66
C ASP A 26 -4.75 7.06 -9.93
N LEU A 27 -5.92 6.44 -9.73
CA LEU A 27 -7.00 7.00 -8.90
C LEU A 27 -6.72 6.87 -7.40
N CYS A 28 -5.77 6.01 -7.01
CA CYS A 28 -5.44 5.69 -5.63
C CYS A 28 -3.93 5.80 -5.42
N PRO A 29 -3.40 6.99 -5.06
CA PRO A 29 -1.97 7.18 -4.90
C PRO A 29 -1.38 6.27 -3.81
N PRO A 30 -0.06 6.02 -3.84
CA PRO A 30 0.62 5.29 -2.78
C PRO A 30 0.32 5.88 -1.40
N PRO A 31 0.19 5.05 -0.34
CA PRO A 31 0.04 5.56 1.00
C PRO A 31 1.26 6.41 1.40
N PRO A 32 1.08 7.45 2.24
CA PRO A 32 2.19 8.24 2.75
C PRO A 32 3.15 7.38 3.60
N GLU A 33 4.39 7.83 3.72
CA GLU A 33 5.34 7.20 4.63
C GLU A 33 4.90 7.37 6.09
N PRO A 34 5.24 6.45 7.01
CA PRO A 34 4.66 6.42 8.35
C PRO A 34 4.78 7.72 9.15
N LYS A 35 5.95 8.37 9.07
CA LYS A 35 6.20 9.64 9.76
C LYS A 35 5.35 10.78 9.21
N ASP A 36 5.18 10.83 7.89
CA ASP A 36 4.37 11.85 7.23
C ASP A 36 2.88 11.63 7.56
N ALA A 37 2.43 10.37 7.58
CA ALA A 37 1.09 10.00 7.98
C ALA A 37 0.77 10.45 9.42
N ALA A 38 1.70 10.24 10.36
CA ALA A 38 1.53 10.67 11.74
C ALA A 38 1.52 12.20 11.89
N ALA A 39 2.37 12.91 11.16
CA ALA A 39 2.36 14.37 11.12
C ALA A 39 1.03 14.94 10.60
N LEU A 40 0.54 14.38 9.47
CA LEU A 40 -0.74 14.76 8.89
C LEU A 40 -1.91 14.46 9.85
N ALA A 41 -1.93 13.29 10.45
CA ALA A 41 -2.99 12.90 11.37
C ALA A 41 -3.05 13.79 12.61
N VAL A 42 -1.91 14.24 13.14
CA VAL A 42 -1.88 15.20 14.26
C VAL A 42 -2.41 16.55 13.84
N GLN A 43 -2.02 17.03 12.65
CA GLN A 43 -2.50 18.29 12.11
C GLN A 43 -4.02 18.27 11.90
N GLU A 44 -4.55 17.19 11.33
CA GLU A 44 -5.99 17.02 11.07
C GLU A 44 -6.80 16.81 12.35
N ARG A 45 -6.27 16.07 13.32
CA ARG A 45 -6.94 15.84 14.61
C ARG A 45 -7.09 17.12 15.43
N ASN A 46 -6.24 18.13 15.20
CA ASN A 46 -6.32 19.46 15.79
C ASN A 46 -6.51 19.43 17.32
N PHE A 47 -5.55 18.83 18.03
CA PHE A 47 -5.62 18.65 19.49
C PHE A 47 -5.80 19.99 20.25
N PRO A 48 -6.63 20.01 21.32
CA PRO A 48 -6.69 21.15 22.23
C PRO A 48 -5.30 21.49 22.80
N LYS A 49 -5.00 22.78 22.97
CA LYS A 49 -3.71 23.27 23.51
C LYS A 49 -3.34 22.74 24.90
N LYS A 50 -4.31 22.20 25.65
CA LYS A 50 -4.13 21.62 26.99
C LYS A 50 -3.93 20.11 26.97
N THR A 51 -3.94 19.49 25.79
CA THR A 51 -3.70 18.06 25.67
C THR A 51 -2.29 17.76 26.14
N GLU A 52 -2.14 16.72 26.95
CA GLU A 52 -0.84 16.27 27.39
C GLU A 52 0.00 15.75 26.23
N ASP A 53 1.29 16.08 26.21
CA ASP A 53 2.23 15.62 25.18
C ASP A 53 2.30 14.09 25.10
N SER A 54 2.12 13.40 26.23
CA SER A 54 2.04 11.95 26.32
C SER A 54 0.92 11.37 25.44
N VAL A 55 -0.24 12.03 25.40
CA VAL A 55 -1.41 11.62 24.61
C VAL A 55 -1.19 11.87 23.12
N ILE A 56 -0.58 13.01 22.78
CA ILE A 56 -0.23 13.34 21.39
C ILE A 56 0.79 12.34 20.86
N LYS A 57 1.80 12.01 21.66
CA LYS A 57 2.85 11.05 21.31
C LYS A 57 2.28 9.64 21.12
N ALA A 58 1.44 9.17 22.04
CA ALA A 58 0.79 7.85 21.91
C ALA A 58 -0.09 7.77 20.65
N PHE A 59 -0.76 8.86 20.28
CA PHE A 59 -1.51 8.92 19.02
C PHE A 59 -0.61 8.87 17.79
N GLN A 60 0.49 9.65 17.77
CA GLN A 60 1.48 9.59 16.69
C GLN A 60 2.02 8.17 16.52
N GLU A 61 2.45 7.54 17.61
CA GLU A 61 2.96 6.16 17.59
C GLU A 61 1.93 5.18 17.02
N ALA A 62 0.65 5.29 17.42
CA ALA A 62 -0.41 4.45 16.88
C ALA A 62 -0.61 4.64 15.36
N VAL A 63 -0.60 5.90 14.88
CA VAL A 63 -0.73 6.21 13.46
C VAL A 63 0.49 5.71 12.68
N GLU A 64 1.70 5.87 13.21
CA GLU A 64 2.93 5.38 12.58
C GLU A 64 2.88 3.86 12.40
N VAL A 65 2.42 3.11 13.41
CA VAL A 65 2.28 1.65 13.33
C VAL A 65 1.29 1.25 12.24
N GLU A 66 0.11 1.87 12.20
CA GLU A 66 -0.89 1.56 11.17
C GLU A 66 -0.38 1.92 9.77
N ALA A 67 0.23 3.10 9.61
CA ALA A 67 0.78 3.55 8.35
C ALA A 67 1.93 2.65 7.86
N LYS A 68 2.75 2.12 8.78
CA LYS A 68 3.80 1.14 8.47
C LYS A 68 3.19 -0.14 7.88
N ILE A 69 2.12 -0.65 8.47
CA ILE A 69 1.42 -1.85 7.95
C ILE A 69 0.85 -1.55 6.56
N ARG A 70 0.14 -0.44 6.38
CA ARG A 70 -0.43 -0.05 5.08
C ARG A 70 0.64 0.10 4.00
N SER A 71 1.77 0.74 4.31
CA SER A 71 2.91 0.89 3.40
C SER A 71 3.51 -0.46 3.02
N LYS A 72 3.69 -1.37 3.99
CA LYS A 72 4.16 -2.75 3.74
C LYS A 72 3.21 -3.52 2.82
N CYS A 73 1.91 -3.49 3.09
CA CYS A 73 0.90 -4.15 2.26
C CYS A 73 0.86 -3.59 0.84
N TYR A 74 0.94 -2.26 0.68
CA TYR A 74 0.99 -1.62 -0.63
C TYR A 74 2.24 -2.06 -1.42
N LYS A 75 3.43 -2.04 -0.81
CA LYS A 75 4.69 -2.46 -1.45
C LYS A 75 4.63 -3.94 -1.86
N ALA A 76 4.12 -4.81 -0.99
CA ALA A 76 3.93 -6.23 -1.29
C ALA A 76 2.97 -6.46 -2.46
N HIS A 77 1.82 -5.77 -2.48
CA HIS A 77 0.88 -5.83 -3.59
C HIS A 77 1.52 -5.34 -4.90
N TYR A 78 2.26 -4.23 -4.85
CA TYR A 78 2.93 -3.67 -6.01
C TYR A 78 3.97 -4.62 -6.59
N SER A 79 4.81 -5.24 -5.75
CA SER A 79 5.80 -6.24 -6.17
C SER A 79 5.13 -7.44 -6.85
N LYS A 80 4.14 -8.02 -6.16
CA LYS A 80 3.40 -9.18 -6.67
C LYS A 80 2.71 -8.87 -8.01
N HIS A 81 2.10 -7.70 -8.14
CA HIS A 81 1.51 -7.27 -9.41
C HIS A 81 2.57 -7.19 -10.52
N ALA A 82 3.76 -6.63 -10.24
CA ALA A 82 4.83 -6.56 -11.22
C ALA A 82 5.32 -7.96 -11.66
N GLU A 83 5.43 -8.90 -10.74
CA GLU A 83 5.76 -10.30 -11.01
C GLU A 83 4.69 -10.99 -11.88
N GLU A 84 3.41 -10.82 -11.54
CA GLU A 84 2.27 -11.36 -12.29
C GLU A 84 2.27 -10.82 -13.73
N ILE A 85 2.41 -9.50 -13.91
CA ILE A 85 2.48 -8.87 -15.23
C ILE A 85 3.71 -9.33 -16.01
N ARG A 86 4.86 -9.48 -15.36
CA ARG A 86 6.08 -9.99 -15.99
C ARG A 86 5.86 -11.40 -16.52
N SER A 87 5.34 -12.30 -15.69
CA SER A 87 5.02 -13.68 -16.06
C SER A 87 4.06 -13.72 -17.26
N ASP A 88 2.98 -12.92 -17.19
CA ASP A 88 1.99 -12.83 -18.24
C ASP A 88 2.57 -12.31 -19.57
N ARG A 89 3.42 -11.28 -19.52
CA ARG A 89 4.07 -10.72 -20.69
C ARG A 89 5.06 -11.68 -21.32
N LEU A 90 5.87 -12.38 -20.52
CA LEU A 90 6.81 -13.39 -21.02
C LEU A 90 6.10 -14.53 -21.75
N GLN A 91 4.99 -15.06 -21.20
CA GLN A 91 4.17 -16.09 -21.85
C GLN A 91 3.62 -15.64 -23.22
N ARG A 92 3.44 -14.33 -23.41
CA ARG A 92 2.86 -13.72 -24.62
C ARG A 92 3.92 -13.12 -25.54
N GLY A 93 5.22 -13.23 -25.22
CA GLY A 93 6.30 -12.63 -26.00
C GLY A 93 6.32 -11.09 -25.98
N LEU A 94 5.81 -10.47 -24.92
CA LEU A 94 5.74 -9.01 -24.75
C LEU A 94 6.94 -8.47 -23.96
N ASN A 95 7.27 -7.19 -24.17
CA ASN A 95 8.37 -6.50 -23.50
C ASN A 95 8.12 -6.32 -21.98
N THR A 96 9.15 -6.55 -21.17
CA THR A 96 9.13 -6.40 -19.71
C THR A 96 10.13 -5.36 -19.17
N ALA A 97 10.84 -4.65 -20.05
CA ALA A 97 11.91 -3.72 -19.64
C ALA A 97 11.42 -2.50 -18.84
N ASP A 98 10.12 -2.16 -18.93
CA ASP A 98 9.46 -1.09 -18.17
C ASP A 98 9.03 -1.51 -16.76
N LEU A 99 9.09 -2.81 -16.43
CA LEU A 99 8.70 -3.30 -15.12
C LEU A 99 9.85 -3.13 -14.12
N PRO A 100 9.57 -2.84 -12.84
CA PRO A 100 10.59 -2.79 -11.79
C PRO A 100 11.35 -4.11 -11.73
N ALA A 101 12.63 -4.06 -11.36
CA ALA A 101 13.45 -5.25 -11.17
C ALA A 101 12.78 -6.21 -10.17
N ASP A 102 13.05 -7.50 -10.34
CA ASP A 102 12.53 -8.52 -9.44
C ASP A 102 13.34 -8.44 -8.14
N GLU A 103 12.92 -7.55 -7.26
CA GLU A 103 13.40 -7.49 -5.88
C GLU A 103 12.53 -8.41 -5.04
N SER A 104 12.51 -9.70 -5.39
CA SER A 104 11.89 -10.73 -4.57
C SER A 104 12.52 -10.70 -3.16
N ALA A 105 11.77 -10.10 -2.22
CA ALA A 105 11.84 -10.22 -0.77
C ALA A 105 13.24 -10.25 -0.13
N LYS A 106 13.83 -9.06 0.10
CA LYS A 106 14.85 -8.86 1.14
C LYS A 106 14.38 -7.86 2.19
N ASP A 107 13.18 -8.03 2.73
CA ASP A 107 12.82 -7.40 4.00
C ASP A 107 12.23 -8.46 4.91
N GLY A 108 12.90 -8.67 6.04
CA GLY A 108 12.73 -9.81 6.93
C GLY A 108 11.30 -9.96 7.46
N GLU A 109 10.92 -11.23 7.61
CA GLU A 109 9.91 -11.68 8.55
C GLU A 109 10.23 -11.16 9.95
N GLU A 110 9.71 -9.99 10.30
CA GLU A 110 9.22 -9.78 11.65
C GLU A 110 7.71 -9.99 11.59
N ASP A 111 7.33 -11.21 11.98
CA ASP A 111 5.98 -11.63 12.29
C ASP A 111 5.50 -10.74 13.45
N VAL A 112 4.68 -9.74 13.15
CA VAL A 112 3.97 -9.00 14.20
C VAL A 112 2.69 -9.79 14.45
N PRO A 113 2.52 -10.44 15.63
CA PRO A 113 1.34 -11.23 15.91
C PRO A 113 0.11 -10.33 15.84
N LEU A 114 -0.84 -10.68 14.98
CA LEU A 114 -2.18 -10.11 15.05
C LEU A 114 -2.78 -10.52 16.41
N PRO A 115 -3.29 -9.58 17.22
CA PRO A 115 -4.00 -9.95 18.44
C PRO A 115 -5.27 -10.70 18.04
N MET A 116 -5.29 -12.01 18.25
CA MET A 116 -6.53 -12.77 18.22
C MET A 116 -7.31 -12.38 19.48
N GLU A 117 -8.40 -11.63 19.31
CA GLU A 117 -9.37 -11.45 20.38
C GLU A 117 -10.07 -12.79 20.63
N ASP A 118 -9.84 -13.37 21.81
CA ASP A 118 -10.57 -14.53 22.31
C ASP A 118 -12.06 -14.20 22.38
N ALA A 119 -12.83 -14.68 21.40
CA ALA A 119 -14.27 -14.71 21.46
C ALA A 119 -14.72 -15.65 22.58
N LYS A 120 -14.89 -15.11 23.79
CA LYS A 120 -15.61 -15.80 24.87
C LYS A 120 -17.05 -16.05 24.41
N MET A 121 -17.32 -17.28 23.98
CA MET A 121 -18.68 -17.81 23.92
C MET A 121 -19.25 -17.85 25.35
N VAL A 122 -20.13 -16.89 25.65
CA VAL A 122 -21.02 -16.96 26.82
C VAL A 122 -22.09 -18.01 26.48
N ASN A 123 -21.93 -19.22 27.01
CA ASN A 123 -22.97 -20.23 26.92
C ASN A 123 -24.03 -19.92 27.98
N VAL A 124 -25.20 -19.45 27.54
CA VAL A 124 -26.39 -19.36 28.40
C VAL A 124 -27.13 -20.69 28.26
N GLY A 125 -27.09 -21.49 29.32
CA GLY A 125 -27.83 -22.74 29.47
C GLY A 125 -27.82 -23.17 30.93
#